data_AF-A0A8S9K433-F1
#
_entry.id   AF-A0A8S9K433-F1
#
_cell.length_a   1.000
_cell.length_b   1.000
_cell.length_c   1.000
_cell.angle_alpha   90.00
_cell.angle_beta   90.00
_cell.angle_gamma   90.00
#
_symmetry.space_group_name_H-M   'P 1'
#
loop_
_entity.id
_entity.type
_entity.pdbx_description
1 polymer ?
#
loop_
_entity_poly.entity_id
_entity_poly.type
_entity_poly.pdbx_seq_one_letter_code
_entity_poly.pdbx_strand_id
1 'polypeptide(L)'
;MSSSNYFRSWIDRPHLDPNTRLLTEEYQRGITEFMGLVHRQPEAKTVTKFGIIMGKLIMNMVVLANLSQRLAKELNEDGVENVTLSSSVFTGTQNGVRIKSWARPSTGFVKNVFFQDLIMKNVQNPIIIDQKYCPDHQGCLTEHSGVKISQVTYKNIQGTSATKQAMKLVCSKSNPCTDITLQDIKLTYKKGTPATSYCFNALGTSLGVIQPISCLNQ
;
A
#
# COMPACT_ATOMS: atom_id res chain seq x y z
N MET A 1 4.36 17.99 27.09
CA MET A 1 4.17 17.96 25.62
C MET A 1 3.06 16.96 25.31
N SER A 2 2.06 17.32 24.49
CA SER A 2 1.07 16.32 24.03
C SER A 2 1.78 15.26 23.18
N SER A 3 1.33 14.00 23.25
CA SER A 3 1.85 12.90 22.41
C SER A 3 1.88 13.29 20.92
N SER A 4 0.85 14.00 20.46
CA SER A 4 0.77 14.54 19.09
C SER A 4 1.92 15.50 18.73
N ASN A 5 2.33 16.39 19.64
CA ASN A 5 3.41 17.34 19.39
C ASN A 5 4.79 16.67 19.43
N TYR A 6 4.95 15.63 20.25
CA TYR A 6 6.15 14.80 20.28
C TYR A 6 6.35 14.06 18.94
N PHE A 7 5.32 13.38 18.44
CA PHE A 7 5.42 12.64 17.17
C PHE A 7 5.68 13.56 15.98
N ARG A 8 5.04 14.74 15.91
CA ARG A 8 5.32 15.73 14.84
C ARG A 8 6.80 16.14 14.83
N SER A 9 7.34 16.53 15.98
CA SER A 9 8.74 16.96 16.08
C SER A 9 9.74 15.84 15.79
N TRP A 10 9.40 14.59 16.10
CA TRP A 10 10.24 13.43 15.79
C TRP A 10 10.19 13.06 14.30
N ILE A 11 9.05 13.23 13.63
CA ILE A 11 8.90 12.96 12.19
C ILE A 11 9.68 13.95 11.32
N ASP A 12 9.95 15.17 11.79
CA ASP A 12 10.72 16.13 11.00
C ASP A 12 12.24 15.86 11.01
N ARG A 13 12.71 14.81 11.71
CA ARG A 13 14.13 14.43 11.81
C ARG A 13 14.58 13.54 10.63
N PRO A 14 15.88 13.53 10.29
CA PRO A 14 16.42 12.62 9.27
C PRO A 14 16.12 11.15 9.58
N HIS A 15 15.40 10.49 8.67
CA HIS A 15 14.98 9.09 8.84
C HIS A 15 16.02 8.07 8.44
N LEU A 16 16.94 8.47 7.56
CA LEU A 16 18.02 7.63 7.08
C LEU A 16 19.32 8.15 7.63
N ASP A 17 20.12 7.22 8.15
CA ASP A 17 21.51 7.49 8.45
C ASP A 17 22.25 7.81 7.13
N PRO A 18 22.94 8.96 7.05
CA PRO A 18 23.54 9.43 5.81
C PRO A 18 24.69 8.55 5.31
N ASN A 19 25.30 7.73 6.18
CA ASN A 19 26.44 6.88 5.85
C ASN A 19 25.99 5.47 5.41
N THR A 20 24.99 4.91 6.07
CA THR A 20 24.52 3.54 5.84
C THR A 20 23.27 3.48 4.95
N ARG A 21 22.56 4.61 4.79
CA ARG A 21 21.22 4.68 4.17
C ARG A 21 20.19 3.75 4.81
N LEU A 22 20.45 3.30 6.04
CA LEU A 22 19.50 2.54 6.86
C LEU A 22 18.68 3.49 7.73
N LEU A 23 17.55 3.01 8.27
CA LEU A 23 16.77 3.79 9.23
C LEU A 23 17.60 4.06 10.48
N THR A 24 17.56 5.30 10.98
CA THR A 24 18.24 5.65 12.24
C THR A 24 17.61 4.88 13.40
N GLU A 25 18.40 4.54 14.43
CA GLU A 25 17.89 3.86 15.63
C GLU A 25 16.77 4.68 16.32
N GLU A 26 16.90 6.01 16.29
CA GLU A 26 15.87 6.92 16.78
C GLU A 26 14.55 6.79 16.00
N TYR A 27 14.63 6.62 14.68
CA TYR A 27 13.46 6.41 13.84
C TYR A 27 12.85 5.01 14.02
N GLN A 28 13.68 3.99 14.23
CA GLN A 28 13.19 2.64 14.54
C GLN A 28 12.48 2.61 15.91
N ARG A 29 13.00 3.33 16.90
CA ARG A 29 12.41 3.41 18.24
C ARG A 29 11.06 4.12 18.21
N GLY A 30 10.96 5.27 17.55
CA GLY A 30 9.68 5.99 17.49
C GLY A 30 8.61 5.26 16.65
N ILE A 31 9.01 4.48 15.63
CA ILE A 31 8.11 3.53 14.95
C ILE A 31 7.59 2.48 15.95
N THR A 32 8.48 1.90 16.76
CA THR A 32 8.13 0.87 17.76
C THR A 32 7.19 1.43 18.83
N GLU A 33 7.44 2.64 19.32
CA GLU A 33 6.59 3.34 20.28
C GLU A 33 5.22 3.70 19.69
N PHE A 34 5.18 4.21 18.46
CA PHE A 34 3.95 4.50 17.73
C PHE A 34 3.11 3.24 17.53
N MET A 35 3.73 2.15 17.11
CA MET A 35 3.05 0.87 16.91
C MET A 35 2.60 0.24 18.22
N GLY A 36 3.36 0.41 19.31
CA GLY A 36 2.94 0.03 20.66
C GLY A 36 1.75 0.83 21.18
N LEU A 37 1.55 2.07 20.71
CA LEU A 37 0.34 2.85 20.99
C LEU A 37 -0.84 2.38 20.14
N VAL A 38 -0.61 2.11 18.86
CA VAL A 38 -1.62 1.53 17.95
C VAL A 38 -2.13 0.20 18.50
N HIS A 39 -1.27 -0.72 18.94
CA HIS A 39 -1.70 -2.01 19.52
C HIS A 39 -2.49 -1.90 20.82
N ARG A 40 -2.28 -0.84 21.60
CA ARG A 40 -2.99 -0.60 22.87
C ARG A 40 -4.34 0.07 22.68
N GLN A 41 -4.72 0.42 21.46
CA GLN A 41 -6.03 0.95 21.12
C GLN A 41 -6.90 -0.20 20.58
N PRO A 42 -7.95 -0.64 21.29
CA PRO A 42 -8.85 -1.70 20.82
C PRO A 42 -9.51 -1.34 19.48
N GLU A 43 -9.68 -0.05 19.21
CA GLU A 43 -10.24 0.48 17.97
C GLU A 43 -9.23 0.57 16.81
N ALA A 44 -7.93 0.45 17.05
CA ALA A 44 -6.92 0.60 15.99
C ALA A 44 -6.73 -0.67 15.13
N LYS A 45 -7.48 -1.74 15.40
CA LYS A 45 -7.77 -2.81 14.41
C LYS A 45 -8.62 -2.28 13.24
N THR A 46 -9.17 -1.08 13.37
CA THR A 46 -9.76 -0.28 12.31
C THR A 46 -9.00 1.05 12.31
N VAL A 47 -8.20 1.35 11.29
CA VAL A 47 -7.53 2.66 11.20
C VAL A 47 -8.58 3.70 10.78
N THR A 48 -9.47 4.02 11.71
CA THR A 48 -10.51 5.03 11.56
C THR A 48 -10.02 6.26 12.31
N LYS A 49 -9.88 7.38 11.58
CA LYS A 49 -9.73 8.74 12.11
C LYS A 49 -8.32 9.19 12.56
N PHE A 50 -7.40 9.32 11.61
CA PHE A 50 -6.30 10.32 11.69
C PHE A 50 -6.23 11.18 10.41
N GLY A 51 -7.40 11.63 9.94
CA GLY A 51 -7.48 12.72 8.98
C GLY A 51 -7.26 14.04 9.72
N ILE A 52 -6.18 14.75 9.37
CA ILE A 52 -6.06 16.23 9.24
C ILE A 52 -4.59 16.71 9.35
N ILE A 53 -3.63 15.94 9.87
CA ILE A 53 -2.20 16.34 9.89
C ILE A 53 -1.30 15.21 9.36
N MET A 54 -1.71 14.61 8.25
CA MET A 54 -0.98 13.55 7.54
C MET A 54 -0.80 13.87 6.05
N GLY A 55 -0.95 15.15 5.65
CA GLY A 55 -0.83 15.61 4.26
C GLY A 55 0.60 15.60 3.70
N LYS A 56 1.61 15.40 4.56
CA LYS A 56 3.01 15.09 4.18
C LYS A 56 3.47 13.72 4.70
N LEU A 57 2.56 12.98 5.33
CA LEU A 57 2.91 12.02 6.37
C LEU A 57 2.12 10.72 6.21
N ILE A 58 1.99 10.20 4.99
CA ILE A 58 1.75 8.77 4.73
C ILE A 58 2.54 8.38 3.48
N MET A 59 3.84 8.68 3.49
CA MET A 59 4.81 7.97 2.64
C MET A 59 4.95 6.55 3.22
N ASN A 60 4.64 5.53 2.42
CA ASN A 60 4.77 4.12 2.78
C ASN A 60 3.84 3.61 3.92
N MET A 61 2.52 3.88 3.90
CA MET A 61 1.60 2.84 4.40
C MET A 61 1.62 1.66 3.42
N VAL A 62 2.71 0.90 3.51
CA VAL A 62 2.64 -0.55 3.49
C VAL A 62 1.50 -0.89 4.44
N VAL A 63 0.52 -1.63 3.95
CA VAL A 63 -0.51 -2.25 4.79
C VAL A 63 0.10 -2.59 6.16
N LEU A 64 -0.33 -1.86 7.19
CA LEU A 64 0.14 -2.02 8.56
C LEU A 64 -0.39 -3.36 9.09
N ALA A 65 0.34 -4.42 8.76
CA ALA A 65 0.50 -5.58 9.61
C ALA A 65 2.01 -5.73 9.80
N ASN A 66 2.47 -5.30 10.97
CA ASN A 66 3.81 -5.48 11.51
C ASN A 66 4.95 -4.71 10.83
N LEU A 67 5.23 -3.53 11.40
CA LEU A 67 6.57 -3.03 11.72
C LEU A 67 7.70 -3.53 10.80
N SER A 68 8.13 -2.72 9.84
CA SER A 68 9.44 -2.86 9.16
C SER A 68 9.73 -4.16 8.39
N GLN A 69 8.82 -5.13 8.36
CA GLN A 69 9.07 -6.42 7.70
C GLN A 69 8.56 -6.42 6.26
N ARG A 70 9.51 -6.70 5.38
CA ARG A 70 9.32 -6.89 3.96
C ARG A 70 8.51 -8.19 3.80
N LEU A 71 7.37 -8.18 3.08
CA LEU A 71 6.72 -9.42 2.65
C LEU A 71 7.68 -10.22 1.76
N ALA A 72 7.85 -11.48 2.09
CA ALA A 72 8.89 -12.40 1.67
C ALA A 72 10.29 -11.92 2.07
N LYS A 73 10.52 -11.57 3.35
CA LYS A 73 11.88 -11.42 3.92
C LYS A 73 12.46 -12.77 4.32
N GLU A 74 11.61 -13.69 4.77
CA GLU A 74 11.97 -15.06 5.09
C GLU A 74 11.18 -16.04 4.21
N LEU A 75 11.66 -17.27 4.07
CA LEU A 75 10.93 -18.30 3.31
C LEU A 75 9.63 -18.69 4.03
N ASN A 76 9.68 -18.70 5.37
CA ASN A 76 8.54 -18.89 6.25
C ASN A 76 8.32 -17.62 7.09
N GLU A 77 7.16 -16.99 6.93
CA GLU A 77 6.78 -15.79 7.66
C GLU A 77 5.26 -15.74 7.82
N ASP A 78 4.81 -15.05 8.86
CA ASP A 78 3.39 -14.84 9.10
C ASP A 78 2.78 -14.00 7.97
N GLY A 79 1.59 -14.39 7.54
CA GLY A 79 0.83 -13.64 6.56
C GLY A 79 0.22 -12.35 7.13
N VAL A 80 -0.30 -11.55 6.22
CA VAL A 80 -1.02 -10.32 6.51
C VAL A 80 -2.49 -10.54 6.20
N GLU A 81 -3.36 -10.32 7.17
CA GLU A 81 -4.80 -10.42 6.95
C GLU A 81 -5.64 -9.45 7.77
N ASN A 82 -6.89 -9.27 7.34
CA ASN A 82 -7.91 -8.48 8.05
C ASN A 82 -7.53 -7.00 8.21
N VAL A 83 -7.12 -6.37 7.10
CA VAL A 83 -6.67 -4.97 7.09
C VAL A 83 -7.75 -4.12 6.45
N THR A 84 -8.11 -3.01 7.10
CA THR A 84 -8.99 -2.00 6.51
C THR A 84 -8.37 -0.61 6.62
N LEU A 85 -8.27 0.08 5.48
CA LEU A 85 -7.97 1.50 5.40
C LEU A 85 -9.18 2.22 4.80
N SER A 86 -9.72 3.18 5.53
CA SER A 86 -10.91 3.91 5.12
C SER A 86 -10.79 5.43 5.27
N SER A 87 -11.66 6.18 4.57
CA SER A 87 -11.94 7.60 4.80
C SER A 87 -10.70 8.49 4.84
N SER A 88 -9.81 8.34 3.86
CA SER A 88 -8.49 9.00 3.84
C SER A 88 -8.23 9.78 2.55
N VAL A 89 -7.41 10.83 2.66
CA VAL A 89 -7.04 11.71 1.52
C VAL A 89 -5.53 11.67 1.30
N PHE A 90 -5.11 11.29 0.10
CA PHE A 90 -3.71 11.29 -0.34
C PHE A 90 -3.46 12.50 -1.25
N THR A 91 -2.48 13.35 -0.92
CA THR A 91 -2.19 14.57 -1.69
C THR A 91 -0.71 14.63 -2.06
N GLY A 92 -0.40 14.73 -3.36
CA GLY A 92 0.96 14.91 -3.86
C GLY A 92 1.92 13.75 -3.57
N THR A 93 1.41 12.60 -3.15
CA THR A 93 2.22 11.44 -2.77
C THR A 93 2.68 10.66 -4.00
N GLN A 94 3.77 9.91 -3.84
CA GLN A 94 4.22 8.98 -4.88
C GLN A 94 3.24 7.80 -5.05
N ASN A 95 2.63 7.32 -3.98
CA ASN A 95 1.70 6.20 -4.02
C ASN A 95 0.46 6.51 -3.18
N GLY A 96 -0.68 5.96 -3.59
CA GLY A 96 -1.88 5.88 -2.75
C GLY A 96 -1.81 4.61 -1.92
N VAL A 97 -2.62 3.62 -2.31
CA VAL A 97 -2.63 2.29 -1.68
C VAL A 97 -1.72 1.33 -2.43
N ARG A 98 -0.83 0.63 -1.70
CA ARG A 98 0.18 -0.25 -2.28
C ARG A 98 0.32 -1.56 -1.50
N ILE A 99 0.19 -2.68 -2.20
CA ILE A 99 0.65 -3.99 -1.73
C ILE A 99 1.92 -4.34 -2.51
N LYS A 100 2.97 -4.79 -1.82
CA LYS A 100 4.22 -5.22 -2.46
C LYS A 100 4.75 -6.50 -1.82
N SER A 101 5.34 -7.38 -2.61
CA SER A 101 6.03 -8.57 -2.10
C SER A 101 7.30 -8.83 -2.91
N TRP A 102 8.32 -9.41 -2.25
CA TRP A 102 9.58 -9.71 -2.92
C TRP A 102 9.40 -10.81 -3.97
N ALA A 103 10.12 -10.68 -5.08
CA ALA A 103 10.13 -11.63 -6.19
C ALA A 103 10.99 -12.87 -5.89
N ARG A 104 10.62 -13.62 -4.85
CA ARG A 104 11.31 -14.81 -4.35
C ARG A 104 10.34 -15.81 -3.73
N PRO A 105 10.75 -17.06 -3.49
CA PRO A 105 9.96 -18.03 -2.74
C PRO A 105 9.58 -17.55 -1.34
N SER A 106 8.35 -17.82 -0.94
CA SER A 106 7.79 -17.53 0.39
C SER A 106 6.49 -18.32 0.57
N THR A 107 6.15 -18.65 1.82
CA THR A 107 4.85 -19.21 2.22
C THR A 107 3.87 -18.14 2.69
N GLY A 108 4.30 -16.88 2.75
CA GLY A 108 3.49 -15.75 3.23
C GLY A 108 2.26 -15.48 2.37
N PHE A 109 1.31 -14.73 2.92
CA PHE A 109 0.07 -14.38 2.22
C PHE A 109 -0.40 -12.97 2.57
N VAL A 110 -1.25 -12.41 1.72
CA VAL A 110 -2.06 -11.21 1.98
C VAL A 110 -3.51 -11.57 1.69
N LYS A 111 -4.39 -11.43 2.69
CA LYS A 111 -5.79 -11.84 2.57
C LYS A 111 -6.73 -10.86 3.25
N ASN A 112 -7.94 -10.69 2.72
CA ASN A 112 -9.02 -9.94 3.36
C ASN A 112 -8.61 -8.48 3.67
N VAL A 113 -8.25 -7.74 2.61
CA VAL A 113 -7.79 -6.34 2.69
C VAL A 113 -8.82 -5.42 2.05
N PHE A 114 -9.20 -4.35 2.74
CA PHE A 114 -10.18 -3.36 2.29
C PHE A 114 -9.56 -1.95 2.21
N PHE A 115 -9.61 -1.36 1.03
CA PHE A 115 -9.28 0.05 0.77
C PHE A 115 -10.57 0.75 0.34
N GLN A 116 -11.15 1.57 1.21
CA GLN A 116 -12.45 2.18 0.95
C GLN A 116 -12.53 3.68 1.22
N ASP A 117 -13.38 4.39 0.48
CA ASP A 117 -13.67 5.82 0.70
C ASP A 117 -12.40 6.68 0.68
N LEU A 118 -11.61 6.54 -0.39
CA LEU A 118 -10.30 7.19 -0.52
C LEU A 118 -10.33 8.30 -1.57
N ILE A 119 -9.74 9.44 -1.23
CA ILE A 119 -9.59 10.57 -2.16
C ILE A 119 -8.12 10.74 -2.56
N MET A 120 -7.85 10.71 -3.85
CA MET A 120 -6.53 10.90 -4.45
C MET A 120 -6.43 12.31 -5.03
N LYS A 121 -5.40 13.06 -4.68
CA LYS A 121 -5.14 14.41 -5.20
C LYS A 121 -3.71 14.48 -5.72
N ASN A 122 -3.57 14.41 -7.04
CA ASN A 122 -2.27 14.47 -7.71
C ASN A 122 -1.28 13.40 -7.17
N VAL A 123 -1.76 12.16 -7.04
CA VAL A 123 -0.96 11.02 -6.55
C VAL A 123 -0.32 10.32 -7.72
N GLN A 124 0.98 10.03 -7.70
CA GLN A 124 1.65 9.46 -8.87
C GLN A 124 1.16 8.05 -9.22
N ASN A 125 0.98 7.19 -8.22
CA ASN A 125 0.50 5.82 -8.41
C ASN A 125 -0.62 5.51 -7.38
N PRO A 126 -1.88 5.90 -7.67
CA PRO A 126 -3.00 5.73 -6.75
C PRO A 126 -3.25 4.31 -6.23
N ILE A 127 -3.24 3.30 -7.09
CA ILE A 127 -3.54 1.91 -6.72
C ILE A 127 -2.46 0.99 -7.30
N ILE A 128 -1.73 0.28 -6.44
CA ILE A 128 -0.66 -0.63 -6.85
C ILE A 128 -0.72 -1.99 -6.13
N ILE A 129 -0.51 -3.05 -6.90
CA ILE A 129 0.05 -4.31 -6.42
C ILE A 129 1.35 -4.57 -7.19
N ASP A 130 2.45 -4.86 -6.49
CA ASP A 130 3.75 -5.16 -7.08
C ASP A 130 4.37 -6.41 -6.44
N GLN A 131 4.15 -7.56 -7.07
CA GLN A 131 4.79 -8.83 -6.70
C GLN A 131 6.11 -9.09 -7.45
N LYS A 132 6.62 -8.09 -8.19
CA LYS A 132 7.95 -8.13 -8.83
C LYS A 132 8.96 -7.26 -8.09
N TYR A 133 8.63 -6.85 -6.86
CA TYR A 133 9.47 -5.95 -6.08
C TYR A 133 10.84 -6.60 -5.81
N CYS A 134 11.88 -5.96 -6.30
CA CYS A 134 13.26 -6.42 -6.14
C CYS A 134 14.20 -5.21 -6.00
N PRO A 135 14.33 -4.64 -4.78
CA PRO A 135 15.24 -3.53 -4.59
C PRO A 135 16.68 -4.00 -4.84
N ASP A 136 17.44 -3.19 -5.56
CA ASP A 136 18.87 -3.39 -5.86
C ASP A 136 19.20 -4.66 -6.67
N HIS A 137 18.18 -5.33 -7.24
CA HIS A 137 18.31 -6.58 -8.00
C HIS A 137 18.97 -7.75 -7.22
N GLN A 138 18.98 -7.68 -5.90
CA GLN A 138 19.59 -8.70 -5.04
C GLN A 138 18.53 -9.58 -4.38
N GLY A 139 18.74 -10.91 -4.39
CA GLY A 139 17.90 -11.86 -3.66
C GLY A 139 16.55 -12.20 -4.31
N CYS A 140 16.39 -11.94 -5.61
CA CYS A 140 15.15 -12.21 -6.37
C CYS A 140 15.36 -13.32 -7.40
N LEU A 141 15.61 -14.53 -6.88
CA LEU A 141 16.10 -15.68 -7.64
C LEU A 141 15.16 -16.16 -8.76
N THR A 142 13.86 -15.87 -8.64
CA THR A 142 12.81 -16.51 -9.45
C THR A 142 12.01 -15.53 -10.31
N GLU A 143 12.29 -14.22 -10.22
CA GLU A 143 11.48 -13.12 -10.82
C GLU A 143 9.97 -13.17 -10.45
N HIS A 144 9.60 -14.03 -9.51
CA HIS A 144 8.24 -14.40 -9.16
C HIS A 144 8.11 -14.54 -7.64
N SER A 145 7.06 -13.93 -7.07
CA SER A 145 6.80 -14.00 -5.62
C SER A 145 6.07 -15.29 -5.25
N GLY A 146 6.49 -15.89 -4.12
CA GLY A 146 5.77 -16.97 -3.44
C GLY A 146 4.55 -16.50 -2.65
N VAL A 147 4.44 -15.19 -2.38
CA VAL A 147 3.35 -14.62 -1.58
C VAL A 147 2.02 -14.75 -2.31
N LYS A 148 1.01 -15.29 -1.64
CA LYS A 148 -0.36 -15.39 -2.18
C LYS A 148 -1.18 -14.16 -1.81
N ILE A 149 -1.74 -13.45 -2.79
CA ILE A 149 -2.60 -12.28 -2.55
C ILE A 149 -4.03 -12.63 -2.96
N SER A 150 -4.97 -12.51 -2.03
CA SER A 150 -6.39 -12.82 -2.27
C SER A 150 -7.32 -11.88 -1.52
N GLN A 151 -8.57 -11.74 -1.98
CA GLN A 151 -9.64 -11.02 -1.29
C GLN A 151 -9.24 -9.57 -0.94
N VAL A 152 -8.81 -8.83 -1.97
CA VAL A 152 -8.47 -7.41 -1.83
C VAL A 152 -9.56 -6.58 -2.49
N THR A 153 -10.20 -5.73 -1.71
CA THR A 153 -11.28 -4.85 -2.18
C THR A 153 -10.81 -3.41 -2.23
N TYR A 154 -10.95 -2.79 -3.40
CA TYR A 154 -10.83 -1.35 -3.61
C TYR A 154 -12.22 -0.80 -3.88
N LYS A 155 -12.73 0.04 -2.99
CA LYS A 155 -14.11 0.55 -3.06
C LYS A 155 -14.16 2.06 -2.92
N ASN A 156 -14.94 2.73 -3.76
CA ASN A 156 -15.18 4.18 -3.65
C ASN A 156 -13.87 4.99 -3.58
N ILE A 157 -12.98 4.78 -4.56
CA ILE A 157 -11.70 5.51 -4.65
C ILE A 157 -11.79 6.53 -5.78
N GLN A 158 -11.63 7.80 -5.44
CA GLN A 158 -11.91 8.90 -6.37
C GLN A 158 -10.78 9.94 -6.43
N GLY A 159 -10.66 10.65 -7.53
CA GLY A 159 -9.82 11.85 -7.65
C GLY A 159 -8.83 11.84 -8.81
N THR A 160 -7.61 12.33 -8.57
CA THR A 160 -6.63 12.61 -9.62
C THR A 160 -5.29 11.90 -9.42
N SER A 161 -4.80 11.32 -10.51
CA SER A 161 -3.45 10.77 -10.66
C SER A 161 -2.52 11.81 -11.26
N ALA A 162 -1.27 11.87 -10.75
CA ALA A 162 -0.21 12.69 -11.33
C ALA A 162 0.46 12.01 -12.54
N THR A 163 0.29 10.69 -12.71
CA THR A 163 0.74 9.95 -13.89
C THR A 163 -0.44 9.38 -14.68
N LYS A 164 -0.22 9.05 -15.96
CA LYS A 164 -1.28 8.50 -16.83
C LYS A 164 -1.82 7.16 -16.30
N GLN A 165 -0.93 6.29 -15.83
CA GLN A 165 -1.30 4.96 -15.32
C GLN A 165 -1.63 5.05 -13.83
N ALA A 166 -2.92 5.16 -13.51
CA ALA A 166 -3.39 5.32 -12.14
C ALA A 166 -3.50 3.98 -11.37
N MET A 167 -3.69 2.88 -12.11
CA MET A 167 -3.84 1.54 -11.55
C MET A 167 -2.78 0.61 -12.14
N LYS A 168 -2.03 -0.07 -11.28
CA LYS A 168 -0.99 -1.03 -11.67
C LYS A 168 -1.05 -2.27 -10.79
N LEU A 169 -1.66 -3.35 -11.27
CA LEU A 169 -1.81 -4.60 -10.52
C LEU A 169 -0.92 -5.69 -11.15
N VAL A 170 0.34 -5.75 -10.73
CA VAL A 170 1.33 -6.69 -11.27
C VAL A 170 1.52 -7.82 -10.27
N CYS A 171 0.93 -8.97 -10.59
CA CYS A 171 0.96 -10.17 -9.77
C CYS A 171 1.92 -11.22 -10.35
N SER A 172 2.32 -12.15 -9.50
CA SER A 172 3.22 -13.24 -9.85
C SER A 172 2.55 -14.19 -10.82
N LYS A 173 3.31 -14.73 -11.80
CA LYS A 173 2.78 -15.73 -12.74
C LYS A 173 2.51 -17.07 -12.04
N SER A 174 3.36 -17.42 -11.07
CA SER A 174 3.21 -18.65 -10.28
C SER A 174 2.17 -18.53 -9.17
N ASN A 175 1.88 -17.31 -8.71
CA ASN A 175 0.86 -17.02 -7.71
C ASN A 175 0.04 -15.79 -8.15
N PRO A 176 -0.90 -15.95 -9.10
CA PRO A 176 -1.78 -14.87 -9.51
C PRO A 176 -2.53 -14.27 -8.31
N CYS A 177 -2.80 -12.97 -8.35
CA CYS A 177 -3.71 -12.38 -7.38
C CYS A 177 -5.13 -12.82 -7.70
N THR A 178 -5.89 -13.21 -6.69
CA THR A 178 -7.26 -13.73 -6.84
C THR A 178 -8.26 -12.91 -6.03
N ASP A 179 -9.54 -12.98 -6.38
CA ASP A 179 -10.63 -12.29 -5.68
C ASP A 179 -10.35 -10.79 -5.48
N ILE A 180 -9.77 -10.13 -6.48
CA ILE A 180 -9.60 -8.68 -6.47
C ILE A 180 -10.94 -8.03 -6.84
N THR A 181 -11.46 -7.18 -5.96
CA THR A 181 -12.70 -6.45 -6.23
C THR A 181 -12.39 -4.99 -6.47
N LEU A 182 -12.74 -4.49 -7.65
CA LEU A 182 -12.76 -3.07 -7.96
C LEU A 182 -14.21 -2.59 -7.94
N GLN A 183 -14.55 -1.65 -7.07
CA GLN A 183 -15.90 -1.11 -6.97
C GLN A 183 -15.87 0.41 -6.92
N ASP A 184 -16.62 1.07 -7.80
CA ASP A 184 -16.80 2.52 -7.78
C ASP A 184 -15.45 3.29 -7.74
N ILE A 185 -14.61 3.03 -8.74
CA ILE A 185 -13.30 3.66 -8.93
C ILE A 185 -13.42 4.79 -9.94
N LYS A 186 -13.01 6.01 -9.57
CA LYS A 186 -13.03 7.18 -10.45
C LYS A 186 -11.75 8.00 -10.34
N LEU A 187 -10.74 7.60 -11.11
CA LEU A 187 -9.43 8.21 -11.19
C LEU A 187 -9.21 8.84 -12.57
N THR A 188 -8.85 10.11 -12.56
CA THR A 188 -8.56 10.90 -13.77
C THR A 188 -7.10 11.35 -13.78
N TYR A 189 -6.60 11.64 -14.97
CA TYR A 189 -5.30 12.24 -15.22
C TYR A 189 -5.52 13.62 -15.86
N LYS A 190 -4.54 14.55 -15.76
CA LYS A 190 -4.48 15.88 -16.42
C LYS A 190 -5.82 16.48 -16.88
N LYS A 191 -6.33 17.50 -16.17
CA LYS A 191 -7.55 18.25 -16.56
C LYS A 191 -8.76 17.34 -16.87
N GLY A 192 -8.89 16.20 -16.18
CA GLY A 192 -10.06 15.32 -16.28
C GLY A 192 -10.01 14.27 -17.39
N THR A 193 -8.90 14.14 -18.14
CA THR A 193 -8.71 13.00 -19.05
C THR A 193 -8.79 11.68 -18.28
N PRO A 194 -9.37 10.61 -18.84
CA PRO A 194 -9.33 9.31 -18.19
C PRO A 194 -7.87 8.87 -17.96
N ALA A 195 -7.58 8.37 -16.76
CA ALA A 195 -6.33 7.67 -16.51
C ALA A 195 -6.33 6.32 -17.25
N THR A 196 -5.27 5.54 -17.11
CA THR A 196 -5.17 4.16 -17.60
C THR A 196 -4.91 3.19 -16.46
N SER A 197 -5.22 1.92 -16.71
CA SER A 197 -4.96 0.79 -15.83
C SER A 197 -4.06 -0.22 -16.54
N TYR A 198 -3.33 -1.02 -15.77
CA TYR A 198 -2.56 -2.15 -16.27
C TYR A 198 -2.54 -3.27 -15.24
N CYS A 199 -2.77 -4.49 -15.70
CA CYS A 199 -2.82 -5.68 -14.87
C CYS A 199 -1.96 -6.78 -15.49
N PHE A 200 -1.45 -7.67 -14.65
CA PHE A 200 -0.77 -8.89 -15.07
C PHE A 200 -1.02 -9.97 -14.03
N ASN A 201 -1.67 -11.07 -14.40
CA ASN A 201 -2.10 -12.16 -13.50
C ASN A 201 -2.94 -11.67 -12.31
N ALA A 202 -3.79 -10.66 -12.52
CA ALA A 202 -4.70 -10.15 -11.51
C ALA A 202 -6.14 -10.56 -11.87
N LEU A 203 -6.71 -11.47 -11.08
CA LEU A 203 -8.01 -12.05 -11.32
C LEU A 203 -9.04 -11.50 -10.33
N GLY A 204 -10.23 -11.21 -10.82
CA GLY A 204 -11.27 -10.65 -9.97
C GLY A 204 -12.47 -10.07 -10.70
N THR A 205 -13.18 -9.17 -10.02
CA THR A 205 -14.44 -8.59 -10.50
C THR A 205 -14.44 -7.07 -10.42
N SER A 206 -15.31 -6.46 -11.22
CA SER A 206 -15.47 -5.02 -11.32
C SER A 206 -16.95 -4.67 -11.23
N LEU A 207 -17.30 -3.76 -10.32
CA LEU A 207 -18.69 -3.42 -9.99
C LEU A 207 -18.89 -1.90 -10.01
N GLY A 208 -20.04 -1.44 -10.50
CA GLY A 208 -20.36 -0.01 -10.54
C GLY A 208 -19.49 0.78 -11.53
N VAL A 209 -19.19 2.03 -11.19
CA VAL A 209 -18.42 2.93 -12.08
C VAL A 209 -16.93 2.61 -11.97
N ILE A 210 -16.30 2.20 -13.08
CA ILE A 210 -14.85 1.92 -13.11
C ILE A 210 -14.16 2.76 -14.19
N GLN A 211 -13.51 3.83 -13.74
CA GLN A 211 -12.68 4.72 -14.51
C GLN A 211 -11.34 4.91 -13.77
N PRO A 212 -10.19 4.54 -14.35
CA PRO A 212 -9.99 3.97 -15.69
C PRO A 212 -10.65 2.60 -15.87
N ILE A 213 -10.88 2.19 -17.12
CA ILE A 213 -11.45 0.87 -17.46
C ILE A 213 -10.69 -0.23 -16.72
N SER A 214 -11.39 -1.23 -16.19
CA SER A 214 -10.76 -2.34 -15.48
C SER A 214 -9.82 -3.13 -16.38
N CYS A 215 -8.68 -3.53 -15.85
CA CYS A 215 -7.72 -4.41 -16.50
C CYS A 215 -7.73 -5.84 -15.95
N LEU A 216 -8.62 -6.15 -15.00
CA LEU A 216 -8.67 -7.48 -14.38
C LEU A 216 -8.97 -8.57 -15.42
N ASN A 217 -8.48 -9.78 -15.16
CA ASN A 217 -8.66 -10.96 -16.02
C ASN A 217 -8.03 -10.85 -17.42
N GLN A 218 -6.95 -10.06 -17.54
CA GLN A 218 -6.10 -9.95 -18.74
C GLN A 218 -4.74 -10.61 -18.53
#